data_AF-A0A2M7TAB6-F1
#
_entry.id   AF-A0A2M7TAB6-F1
#
_cell.length_a   1.000
_cell.length_b   1.000
_cell.length_c   1.000
_cell.angle_alpha   90.00
_cell.angle_beta   90.00
_cell.angle_gamma   90.00
#
_symmetry.space_group_name_H-M   'P 1'
#
loop_
_entity.id
_entity.type
_entity.pdbx_description
1 polymer ?
#
loop_
_entity_poly.entity_id
_entity_poly.type
_entity_poly.pdbx_seq_one_letter_code
_entity_poly.pdbx_strand_id
1 'polypeptide(L)'
;MSGGHMARKTGERGRRWYFWIWVITSIFILVALLAGLGYTELSHADNRGVFKTAKLALGIQGSLNGAVMENYPGKRPAKNLEISVDGKNIEPVKSGFFAVRNLPTGIHTVIIKGKGYEKVVKKIAVDKGINEESFSLSLTPVEAANRWMQTKKENKYEDTYSYLHPDEKARIEKTRYVQYKSKLQKQYNVLLKDFIVHTPRFVDTWKHPGTGNVYKDIAIMKVDGVITANHIAPIKKSWNVYAQNVKGQWMFLSAN
;
A
#
# COMPACT_ATOMS: atom_id res chain seq x y z
N MET A 1 -78.78 33.36 65.92
CA MET A 1 -78.87 32.49 64.72
C MET A 1 -78.03 33.10 63.61
N SER A 2 -76.88 32.52 63.29
CA SER A 2 -76.22 32.70 61.98
C SER A 2 -75.03 31.74 61.93
N GLY A 3 -75.22 30.60 61.25
CA GLY A 3 -74.16 29.65 60.92
C GLY A 3 -74.01 29.62 59.39
N GLY A 4 -72.96 30.25 58.88
CA GLY A 4 -72.65 30.29 57.45
C GLY A 4 -71.70 29.17 57.06
N HIS A 5 -72.17 28.23 56.25
CA HIS A 5 -71.35 27.23 55.58
C HIS A 5 -70.72 27.82 54.30
N MET A 6 -69.39 27.77 54.22
CA MET A 6 -68.60 28.13 53.04
C MET A 6 -68.04 26.86 52.39
N ALA A 7 -68.61 26.45 51.26
CA ALA A 7 -68.13 25.30 50.48
C ALA A 7 -67.13 25.77 49.39
N ARG A 8 -65.89 25.27 49.46
CA ARG A 8 -64.80 25.54 48.49
C ARG A 8 -64.92 24.60 47.29
N LYS A 9 -65.04 25.16 46.07
CA LYS A 9 -64.86 24.45 44.78
C LYS A 9 -63.38 24.36 44.43
N THR A 10 -62.78 23.19 44.59
CA THR A 10 -61.44 22.85 44.07
C THR A 10 -61.51 21.49 43.37
N GLY A 11 -61.74 21.45 42.05
CA GLY A 11 -61.95 20.17 41.35
C GLY A 11 -61.62 20.07 39.86
N GLU A 12 -61.23 21.14 39.18
CA GLU A 12 -61.12 21.09 37.70
C GLU A 12 -59.73 21.35 37.11
N ARG A 13 -58.79 21.97 37.83
CA ARG A 13 -57.45 22.26 37.27
C ARG A 13 -56.52 21.05 37.16
N GLY A 14 -56.76 19.97 37.93
CA GLY A 14 -55.93 18.78 37.90
C GLY A 14 -56.08 17.93 36.63
N ARG A 15 -57.26 17.90 36.01
CA ARG A 15 -57.53 16.93 34.91
C ARG A 15 -56.84 17.29 33.59
N ARG A 16 -56.60 18.58 33.31
CA ARG A 16 -55.92 19.01 32.08
C ARG A 16 -54.42 18.69 32.08
N TRP A 17 -53.77 18.63 33.24
CA TRP A 17 -52.34 18.38 33.33
C TRP A 17 -52.00 16.90 33.11
N TYR A 18 -52.81 15.98 33.66
CA TYR A 18 -52.65 14.55 33.43
C TYR A 18 -52.87 14.12 31.97
N PHE A 19 -53.74 14.83 31.23
CA PHE A 19 -53.98 14.53 29.81
C PHE A 19 -52.75 14.79 28.93
N TRP A 20 -52.04 15.91 29.13
CA TRP A 20 -50.85 16.23 28.34
C TRP A 20 -49.67 15.31 28.62
N ILE A 21 -49.51 14.87 29.87
CA ILE A 21 -48.47 13.89 30.23
C ILE A 21 -48.72 12.57 29.51
N TRP A 22 -49.96 12.10 29.48
CA TRP A 22 -50.35 10.87 28.77
C TRP A 22 -50.14 10.95 27.26
N VAL A 23 -50.42 12.10 26.63
CA VAL A 23 -50.18 12.29 25.19
C VAL A 23 -48.68 12.24 24.89
N ILE A 24 -47.84 12.90 25.70
CA ILE A 24 -46.39 12.93 25.49
C ILE A 24 -45.78 11.54 25.70
N THR A 25 -46.13 10.83 26.78
CA THR A 25 -45.62 9.46 27.00
C THR A 25 -46.08 8.49 25.92
N SER A 26 -47.31 8.63 25.40
CA SER A 26 -47.80 7.79 24.30
C SER A 26 -47.02 8.01 22.99
N ILE A 27 -46.64 9.26 22.69
CA ILE A 27 -45.80 9.57 21.51
C ILE A 27 -44.40 8.96 21.66
N PHE A 28 -43.76 9.07 22.83
CA PHE A 28 -42.45 8.45 23.06
C PHE A 28 -42.50 6.92 22.99
N ILE A 29 -43.56 6.29 23.49
CA ILE A 29 -43.76 4.84 23.39
C ILE A 29 -43.97 4.42 21.92
N LEU A 30 -44.73 5.20 21.14
CA LEU A 30 -44.94 4.93 19.72
C LEU A 30 -43.62 5.04 18.92
N VAL A 31 -42.80 6.06 19.20
CA VAL A 31 -41.49 6.23 18.57
C VAL A 31 -40.53 5.11 18.96
N ALA A 32 -40.53 4.68 20.23
CA ALA A 32 -39.73 3.57 20.70
C ALA A 32 -40.17 2.22 20.11
N LEU A 33 -41.49 2.00 19.93
CA LEU A 33 -42.02 0.80 19.28
C LEU A 33 -41.71 0.79 17.77
N LEU A 34 -41.81 1.92 17.09
CA LEU A 34 -41.41 2.04 15.67
C LEU A 34 -39.90 1.84 15.50
N ALA A 35 -39.08 2.32 16.42
CA ALA A 35 -37.64 2.08 16.42
C ALA A 35 -37.29 0.62 16.78
N GLY A 36 -38.04 -0.02 17.69
CA GLY A 36 -37.82 -1.40 18.13
C GLY A 36 -38.27 -2.46 17.13
N LEU A 37 -39.40 -2.23 16.43
CA LEU A 37 -39.89 -3.12 15.36
C LEU A 37 -39.01 -3.05 14.11
N GLY A 38 -38.32 -1.93 13.87
CA GLY A 38 -37.32 -1.84 12.81
C GLY A 38 -35.99 -2.52 13.11
N TYR A 39 -35.71 -2.87 14.38
CA TYR A 39 -34.38 -3.36 14.79
C TYR A 39 -34.23 -4.89 14.74
N THR A 40 -35.34 -5.65 14.72
CA THR A 40 -35.27 -7.12 14.86
C THR A 40 -35.27 -7.85 13.52
N GLU A 41 -35.92 -7.34 12.46
CA GLU A 41 -35.90 -7.97 11.12
C GLU A 41 -34.79 -7.45 10.17
N LEU A 42 -34.10 -6.36 10.51
CA LEU A 42 -33.02 -5.78 9.71
C LEU A 42 -31.61 -6.30 10.07
N SER A 43 -31.51 -7.27 10.97
CA SER A 43 -30.22 -7.80 11.43
C SER A 43 -29.60 -8.83 10.48
N HIS A 44 -30.33 -9.32 9.46
CA HIS A 44 -29.83 -10.34 8.51
C HIS A 44 -29.96 -9.98 7.02
N ALA A 45 -30.67 -8.90 6.66
CA ALA A 45 -30.55 -8.31 5.33
C ALA A 45 -29.25 -7.51 5.26
N ASP A 46 -28.45 -7.70 4.21
CA ASP A 46 -27.17 -7.04 3.96
C ASP A 46 -27.32 -5.50 4.03
N ASN A 47 -27.21 -4.97 5.25
CA ASN A 47 -27.58 -3.61 5.62
C ASN A 47 -26.55 -2.55 5.16
N ARG A 48 -25.68 -2.94 4.22
CA ARG A 48 -24.67 -2.08 3.61
C ARG A 48 -25.27 -0.98 2.76
N GLY A 49 -26.54 -1.11 2.33
CA GLY A 49 -27.22 -0.10 1.52
C GLY A 49 -27.70 1.12 2.33
N VAL A 50 -28.57 0.89 3.32
CA VAL A 50 -29.32 1.97 3.99
C VAL A 50 -28.43 2.85 4.89
N PHE A 51 -27.49 2.22 5.62
CA PHE A 51 -26.50 2.96 6.40
C PHE A 51 -25.54 3.78 5.53
N LYS A 52 -25.22 3.31 4.32
CA LYS A 52 -24.37 4.06 3.38
C LYS A 52 -25.08 5.32 2.92
N THR A 53 -26.37 5.25 2.61
CA THR A 53 -27.17 6.43 2.21
C THR A 53 -27.36 7.42 3.36
N ALA A 54 -27.63 6.94 4.58
CA ALA A 54 -27.76 7.81 5.75
C ALA A 54 -26.44 8.49 6.14
N LYS A 55 -25.31 7.78 6.08
CA LYS A 55 -23.99 8.36 6.35
C LYS A 55 -23.56 9.37 5.27
N LEU A 56 -23.95 9.12 4.01
CA LEU A 56 -23.80 10.08 2.91
C LEU A 56 -24.62 11.37 3.18
N ALA A 57 -25.86 11.21 3.66
CA ALA A 57 -26.76 12.32 3.96
C ALA A 57 -26.30 13.17 5.16
N LEU A 58 -25.62 12.56 6.14
CA LEU A 58 -25.07 13.26 7.30
C LEU A 58 -23.79 14.06 7.01
N GLY A 59 -23.24 13.99 5.78
CA GLY A 59 -22.05 14.74 5.40
C GLY A 59 -20.80 14.39 6.22
N ILE A 60 -20.75 13.21 6.84
CA ILE A 60 -19.60 12.79 7.64
C ILE A 60 -18.47 12.41 6.68
N GLN A 61 -17.53 13.34 6.54
CA GLN A 61 -16.37 13.22 5.67
C GLN A 61 -15.10 12.99 6.49
N GLY A 62 -14.18 12.23 5.90
CA GLY A 62 -12.81 12.07 6.32
C GLY A 62 -11.84 12.65 5.29
N SER A 63 -10.56 12.62 5.64
CA SER A 63 -9.45 12.85 4.73
C SER A 63 -8.50 11.66 4.79
N LEU A 64 -7.83 11.36 3.68
CA LEU A 64 -6.82 10.31 3.58
C LEU A 64 -5.49 10.94 3.20
N ASN A 65 -4.51 10.86 4.10
CA ASN A 65 -3.12 11.22 3.85
C ASN A 65 -2.33 9.93 3.61
N GLY A 66 -1.57 9.88 2.51
CA GLY A 66 -0.81 8.71 2.12
C GLY A 66 0.66 9.00 1.91
N ALA A 67 1.52 8.14 2.43
CA ALA A 67 2.95 8.09 2.12
C ALA A 67 3.25 6.86 1.25
N VAL A 68 3.99 7.05 0.16
CA VAL A 68 4.31 6.02 -0.81
C VAL A 68 5.82 5.89 -0.94
N MET A 69 6.34 4.80 -0.38
CA MET A 69 7.78 4.51 -0.32
C MET A 69 8.11 3.31 -1.20
N GLU A 70 9.29 3.34 -1.82
CA GLU A 70 9.83 2.19 -2.52
C GLU A 70 10.16 1.07 -1.53
N ASN A 71 9.70 -0.14 -1.82
CA ASN A 71 10.17 -1.36 -1.18
C ASN A 71 11.48 -1.79 -1.83
N TYR A 72 12.54 -1.07 -1.51
CA TYR A 72 13.81 -1.16 -2.20
C TYR A 72 14.98 -0.86 -1.26
N PRO A 73 16.19 -1.42 -1.47
CA PRO A 73 17.36 -1.03 -0.69
C PRO A 73 17.56 0.50 -0.69
N GLY A 74 17.57 1.09 0.51
CA GLY A 74 17.66 2.55 0.71
C GLY A 74 16.32 3.30 0.81
N LYS A 75 15.16 2.62 0.69
CA LYS A 75 13.80 3.14 0.99
C LYS A 75 13.57 4.61 0.63
N ARG A 76 13.39 4.90 -0.66
CA ARG A 76 13.18 6.26 -1.17
C ARG A 76 11.69 6.55 -1.37
N PRO A 77 11.25 7.83 -1.35
CA PRO A 77 9.93 8.19 -1.83
C PRO A 77 9.77 7.79 -3.30
N ALA A 78 8.67 7.12 -3.64
CA ALA A 78 8.39 6.71 -5.00
C ALA A 78 8.03 7.93 -5.87
N LYS A 79 8.42 7.90 -7.14
CA LYS A 79 8.30 9.03 -8.08
C LYS A 79 7.42 8.66 -9.28
N ASN A 80 6.87 9.68 -9.95
CA ASN A 80 6.08 9.53 -11.17
C ASN A 80 4.90 8.55 -10.99
N LEU A 81 4.16 8.75 -9.90
CA LEU A 81 3.03 7.91 -9.53
C LEU A 81 1.72 8.48 -10.06
N GLU A 82 0.89 7.60 -10.58
CA GLU A 82 -0.53 7.82 -10.81
C GLU A 82 -1.30 7.15 -9.66
N ILE A 83 -2.01 7.96 -8.88
CA ILE A 83 -2.80 7.48 -7.75
C ILE A 83 -4.26 7.77 -8.04
N SER A 84 -5.12 6.80 -7.76
CA SER A 84 -6.57 6.99 -7.83
C SER A 84 -7.27 6.41 -6.61
N VAL A 85 -8.35 7.07 -6.20
CA VAL A 85 -9.26 6.62 -5.14
C VAL A 85 -10.64 6.47 -5.76
N ASP A 86 -11.18 5.25 -5.72
CA ASP A 86 -12.45 4.88 -6.37
C ASP A 86 -12.52 5.28 -7.85
N GLY A 87 -11.40 5.10 -8.57
CA GLY A 87 -11.28 5.41 -9.99
C GLY A 87 -11.08 6.89 -10.32
N LYS A 88 -11.11 7.79 -9.33
CA LYS A 88 -10.78 9.21 -9.51
C LYS A 88 -9.29 9.42 -9.30
N ASN A 89 -8.60 9.95 -10.30
CA ASN A 89 -7.20 10.32 -10.18
C ASN A 89 -7.04 11.44 -9.15
N ILE A 90 -6.01 11.34 -8.32
CA ILE A 90 -5.63 12.35 -7.34
C ILE A 90 -4.27 12.94 -7.72
N GLU A 91 -4.14 14.25 -7.60
CA GLU A 91 -2.85 14.90 -7.82
C GLU A 91 -1.93 14.63 -6.62
N PRO A 92 -0.69 14.14 -6.84
CA PRO A 92 0.27 13.99 -5.77
C PRO A 92 0.64 15.37 -5.21
N VAL A 93 0.74 15.49 -3.88
CA VAL A 93 1.10 16.75 -3.22
C VAL A 93 2.60 17.03 -3.40
N LYS A 94 3.43 15.99 -3.20
CA LYS A 94 4.88 15.98 -3.41
C LYS A 94 5.31 14.55 -3.74
N SER A 95 6.53 14.36 -4.27
CA SER A 95 7.05 13.00 -4.58
C SER A 95 6.92 12.06 -3.38
N GLY A 96 6.08 11.03 -3.51
CA GLY A 96 5.81 10.03 -2.46
C GLY A 96 4.74 10.42 -1.43
N PHE A 97 4.03 11.54 -1.57
CA PHE A 97 2.96 11.94 -0.64
C PHE A 97 1.71 12.40 -1.39
N PHE A 98 0.54 11.99 -0.90
CA PHE A 98 -0.75 12.45 -1.40
C PHE A 98 -1.71 12.76 -0.27
N ALA A 99 -2.70 13.60 -0.56
CA ALA A 99 -3.79 13.90 0.35
C ALA A 99 -5.10 13.97 -0.42
N VAL A 100 -6.13 13.31 0.09
CA VAL A 100 -7.50 13.36 -0.45
C VAL A 100 -8.40 13.88 0.65
N ARG A 101 -9.06 15.00 0.41
CA ARG A 101 -9.98 15.63 1.36
C ARG A 101 -11.42 15.29 1.02
N ASN A 102 -12.30 15.44 2.00
CA ASN A 102 -13.74 15.31 1.82
C ASN A 102 -14.18 13.94 1.27
N LEU A 103 -13.45 12.87 1.64
CA LEU A 103 -13.83 11.50 1.32
C LEU A 103 -15.04 11.11 2.18
N PRO A 104 -16.13 10.59 1.61
CA PRO A 104 -17.19 9.97 2.41
C PRO A 104 -16.59 8.93 3.33
N THR A 105 -17.10 8.79 4.55
CA THR A 105 -16.60 7.71 5.41
C THR A 105 -17.06 6.33 4.89
N GLY A 106 -16.18 5.34 4.89
CA GLY A 106 -16.45 4.02 4.31
C GLY A 106 -15.21 3.33 3.76
N ILE A 107 -15.40 2.25 3.00
CA ILE A 107 -14.31 1.52 2.34
C ILE A 107 -14.05 2.12 0.95
N HIS A 108 -12.82 2.53 0.72
CA HIS A 108 -12.34 3.08 -0.55
C HIS A 108 -11.29 2.16 -1.18
N THR A 109 -11.27 2.09 -2.51
CA THR A 109 -10.23 1.37 -3.24
C THR A 109 -9.17 2.35 -3.73
N VAL A 110 -7.96 2.23 -3.20
CA VAL A 110 -6.80 3.00 -3.65
C VAL A 110 -5.99 2.17 -4.63
N ILE A 111 -5.74 2.74 -5.80
CA ILE A 111 -4.90 2.14 -6.85
C ILE A 111 -3.70 3.05 -7.06
N ILE A 112 -2.50 2.48 -6.96
CA ILE A 112 -1.24 3.18 -7.22
C ILE A 112 -0.54 2.48 -8.38
N LYS A 113 -0.15 3.27 -9.39
CA LYS A 113 0.65 2.84 -10.54
C LYS A 113 1.80 3.81 -10.75
N GLY A 114 2.84 3.36 -11.42
CA GLY A 114 3.93 4.23 -11.84
C GLY A 114 4.91 3.46 -12.71
N LYS A 115 5.65 4.17 -13.57
CA LYS A 115 6.66 3.54 -14.43
C LYS A 115 7.74 2.88 -13.56
N GLY A 116 7.97 1.59 -13.78
CA GLY A 116 8.97 0.81 -13.04
C GLY A 116 8.48 0.19 -11.73
N TYR A 117 7.22 0.42 -11.32
CA TYR A 117 6.62 -0.17 -10.13
C TYR A 117 5.54 -1.21 -10.48
N GLU A 118 5.36 -2.18 -9.60
CA GLU A 118 4.20 -3.07 -9.62
C GLU A 118 2.95 -2.31 -9.16
N LYS A 119 1.81 -2.63 -9.79
CA LYS A 119 0.51 -2.00 -9.44
C LYS A 119 0.07 -2.45 -8.05
N VAL A 120 -0.27 -1.49 -7.19
CA VAL A 120 -0.88 -1.76 -5.88
C VAL A 120 -2.36 -1.43 -5.91
N VAL A 121 -3.17 -2.32 -5.35
CA VAL A 121 -4.61 -2.13 -5.13
C VAL A 121 -4.89 -2.44 -3.66
N LYS A 122 -5.31 -1.44 -2.87
CA LYS A 122 -5.57 -1.58 -1.44
C LYS A 122 -6.97 -1.05 -1.11
N LYS A 123 -7.74 -1.79 -0.31
CA LYS A 123 -8.99 -1.31 0.28
C LYS A 123 -8.68 -0.66 1.63
N ILE A 124 -9.17 0.56 1.85
CA ILE A 124 -8.89 1.38 3.04
C ILE A 124 -10.20 1.83 3.64
N ALA A 125 -10.35 1.64 4.95
CA ALA A 125 -11.46 2.23 5.70
C ALA A 125 -11.11 3.68 6.03
N VAL A 126 -12.01 4.59 5.67
CA VAL A 126 -11.89 6.03 5.96
C VAL A 126 -12.93 6.37 7.02
N ASP A 127 -12.46 6.79 8.18
CA ASP A 127 -13.28 7.30 9.27
C ASP A 127 -13.32 8.83 9.27
N LYS A 128 -14.16 9.40 10.14
CA LYS A 128 -14.28 10.86 10.29
C LYS A 128 -12.93 11.41 10.77
N GLY A 129 -12.47 12.51 10.17
CA GLY A 129 -11.20 13.15 10.51
C GLY A 129 -10.06 12.77 9.56
N ILE A 130 -8.83 12.77 10.05
CA ILE A 130 -7.63 12.50 9.26
C ILE A 130 -7.26 11.02 9.42
N ASN A 131 -7.13 10.32 8.29
CA ASN A 131 -6.69 8.94 8.22
C ASN A 131 -5.30 8.93 7.57
N GLU A 132 -4.37 8.15 8.11
CA GLU A 132 -3.00 8.05 7.61
C GLU A 132 -2.70 6.63 7.14
N GLU A 133 -2.13 6.51 5.95
CA GLU A 133 -1.80 5.23 5.35
C GLU A 133 -0.42 5.24 4.70
N SER A 134 0.27 4.10 4.81
CA SER A 134 1.57 3.88 4.19
C SER A 134 1.49 2.79 3.14
N PHE A 135 2.10 3.06 1.99
CA PHE A 135 2.18 2.15 0.86
C PHE A 135 3.65 1.83 0.57
N SER A 136 3.95 0.55 0.41
CA SER A 136 5.27 0.09 0.00
C SER A 136 5.17 -0.46 -1.42
N LEU A 137 5.84 0.19 -2.38
CA LEU A 137 5.80 -0.19 -3.79
C LEU A 137 6.99 -1.07 -4.15
N SER A 138 6.69 -2.27 -4.62
CA SER A 138 7.66 -3.14 -5.28
C SER A 138 8.05 -2.58 -6.65
N LEU A 139 9.34 -2.63 -6.96
CA LEU A 139 9.78 -2.41 -8.34
C LEU A 139 9.32 -3.58 -9.22
N THR A 140 9.18 -3.35 -10.52
CA THR A 140 9.13 -4.46 -11.49
C THR A 140 10.50 -5.17 -11.54
N PRO A 141 10.57 -6.45 -11.98
CA PRO A 141 11.85 -7.14 -12.13
C PRO A 141 12.85 -6.38 -13.01
N VAL A 142 12.38 -5.81 -14.12
CA VAL A 142 13.21 -5.04 -15.07
C VAL A 142 13.80 -3.81 -14.41
N GLU A 143 12.99 -3.03 -13.70
CA GLU A 143 13.46 -1.82 -13.02
C GLU A 143 14.43 -2.16 -11.89
N ALA A 144 14.16 -3.21 -11.12
CA ALA A 144 15.10 -3.70 -10.11
C ALA A 144 16.44 -4.11 -10.73
N ALA A 145 16.41 -4.81 -11.88
CA ALA A 145 17.60 -5.25 -12.59
C ALA A 145 18.36 -4.09 -13.21
N ASN A 146 17.67 -3.10 -13.80
CA ASN A 146 18.29 -1.89 -14.32
C ASN A 146 19.09 -1.16 -13.24
N ARG A 147 18.47 -0.93 -12.08
CA ARG A 147 19.16 -0.24 -11.00
C ARG A 147 20.28 -1.08 -10.39
N TRP A 148 20.13 -2.40 -10.25
CA TRP A 148 21.22 -3.29 -9.83
C TRP A 148 22.41 -3.24 -10.80
N MET A 149 22.14 -3.32 -12.11
CA MET A 149 23.16 -3.21 -13.15
C MET A 149 23.81 -1.84 -13.18
N GLN A 150 23.06 -0.77 -12.88
CA GLN A 150 23.59 0.58 -12.73
C GLN A 150 24.62 0.65 -11.60
N THR A 151 24.36 0.03 -10.44
CA THR A 151 25.35 0.01 -9.34
C THR A 151 26.64 -0.72 -9.73
N LYS A 152 26.57 -1.74 -10.59
CA LYS A 152 27.76 -2.40 -11.15
C LYS A 152 28.52 -1.51 -12.12
N LYS A 153 27.81 -0.82 -13.02
CA LYS A 153 28.39 0.17 -13.95
C LYS A 153 29.12 1.30 -13.21
N GLU A 154 28.59 1.72 -12.08
CA GLU A 154 29.17 2.76 -11.22
C GLU A 154 30.21 2.24 -10.21
N ASN A 155 30.52 0.94 -10.22
CA ASN A 155 31.41 0.28 -9.25
C ASN A 155 31.00 0.48 -7.78
N LYS A 156 29.71 0.71 -7.50
CA LYS A 156 29.16 0.84 -6.14
C LYS A 156 28.89 -0.53 -5.56
N TYR A 157 29.95 -1.23 -5.14
CA TYR A 157 29.84 -2.64 -4.73
C TYR A 157 29.06 -2.86 -3.43
N GLU A 158 29.10 -1.91 -2.50
CA GLU A 158 28.26 -1.97 -1.30
C GLU A 158 26.77 -1.92 -1.66
N ASP A 159 26.40 -0.98 -2.54
CA ASP A 159 25.03 -0.90 -3.05
C ASP A 159 24.69 -2.17 -3.81
N THR A 160 25.56 -2.63 -4.72
CA THR A 160 25.39 -3.88 -5.48
C THR A 160 25.10 -5.08 -4.57
N TYR A 161 25.79 -5.17 -3.42
CA TYR A 161 25.61 -6.24 -2.44
C TYR A 161 24.22 -6.18 -1.79
N SER A 162 23.66 -4.99 -1.58
CA SER A 162 22.34 -4.82 -0.98
C SER A 162 21.22 -5.47 -1.80
N TYR A 163 21.42 -5.68 -3.10
CA TYR A 163 20.50 -6.36 -4.02
C TYR A 163 20.55 -7.88 -3.98
N LEU A 164 21.58 -8.46 -3.36
CA LEU A 164 21.74 -9.90 -3.36
C LEU A 164 20.64 -10.57 -2.54
N HIS A 165 20.18 -11.71 -3.04
CA HIS A 165 19.27 -12.60 -2.34
C HIS A 165 19.81 -12.94 -0.94
N PRO A 166 18.96 -13.07 0.09
CA PRO A 166 19.40 -13.42 1.45
C PRO A 166 20.34 -14.64 1.51
N ASP A 167 20.05 -15.70 0.75
CA ASP A 167 20.92 -16.89 0.69
C ASP A 167 22.32 -16.58 0.15
N GLU A 168 22.43 -15.67 -0.82
CA GLU A 168 23.72 -15.25 -1.36
C GLU A 168 24.50 -14.42 -0.32
N LYS A 169 23.80 -13.57 0.42
CA LYS A 169 24.37 -12.80 1.54
C LYS A 169 24.80 -13.69 2.70
N ALA A 170 24.12 -14.80 2.94
CA ALA A 170 24.50 -15.78 3.97
C ALA A 170 25.81 -16.51 3.61
N ARG A 171 26.11 -16.63 2.31
CA ARG A 171 27.31 -17.32 1.81
C ARG A 171 28.54 -16.43 1.72
N ILE A 172 28.33 -15.13 1.45
CA ILE A 172 29.44 -14.20 1.18
C ILE A 172 29.26 -12.98 2.07
N GLU A 173 30.18 -12.77 3.01
CA GLU A 173 30.17 -11.57 3.83
C GLU A 173 30.33 -10.29 2.98
N LYS A 174 29.61 -9.22 3.35
CA LYS A 174 29.61 -7.93 2.64
C LYS A 174 31.04 -7.41 2.41
N THR A 175 31.87 -7.40 3.46
CA THR A 175 33.24 -6.86 3.41
C THR A 175 34.08 -7.62 2.38
N ARG A 176 34.04 -8.96 2.42
CA ARG A 176 34.73 -9.85 1.49
C ARG A 176 34.25 -9.66 0.04
N TYR A 177 32.94 -9.52 -0.17
CA TYR A 177 32.37 -9.24 -1.49
C TYR A 177 32.93 -7.92 -2.07
N VAL A 178 32.86 -6.84 -1.27
CA VAL A 178 33.31 -5.50 -1.69
C VAL A 178 34.81 -5.50 -1.98
N GLN A 179 35.63 -6.06 -1.08
CA GLN A 179 37.07 -6.14 -1.28
C GLN A 179 37.44 -6.93 -2.54
N TYR A 180 36.80 -8.08 -2.76
CA TYR A 180 37.05 -8.91 -3.94
C TYR A 180 36.71 -8.17 -5.25
N LYS A 181 35.53 -7.55 -5.33
CA LYS A 181 35.11 -6.79 -6.53
C LYS A 181 35.98 -5.57 -6.77
N SER A 182 36.33 -4.82 -5.72
CA SER A 182 37.26 -3.69 -5.80
C SER A 182 38.65 -4.11 -6.29
N LYS A 183 39.17 -5.25 -5.81
CA LYS A 183 40.46 -5.79 -6.25
C LYS A 183 40.44 -6.16 -7.74
N LEU A 184 39.41 -6.89 -8.19
CA LEU A 184 39.25 -7.23 -9.61
C LEU A 184 39.18 -5.98 -10.48
N GLN A 185 38.42 -4.97 -10.04
CA GLN A 185 38.31 -3.72 -10.78
C GLN A 185 39.64 -2.99 -10.86
N LYS A 186 40.42 -2.93 -9.78
CA LYS A 186 41.74 -2.30 -9.79
C LYS A 186 42.73 -3.06 -10.68
N GLN A 187 42.72 -4.39 -10.64
CA GLN A 187 43.68 -5.22 -11.36
C GLN A 187 43.41 -5.25 -12.87
N TYR A 188 42.14 -5.34 -13.27
CA TYR A 188 41.75 -5.58 -14.65
C TYR A 188 41.02 -4.40 -15.31
N ASN A 189 40.63 -3.37 -14.54
CA ASN A 189 39.84 -2.22 -14.99
C ASN A 189 38.55 -2.63 -15.73
N VAL A 190 37.87 -3.66 -15.22
CA VAL A 190 36.65 -4.24 -15.81
C VAL A 190 35.45 -3.33 -15.59
N LEU A 191 35.17 -2.47 -16.57
CA LEU A 191 34.04 -1.57 -16.53
C LEU A 191 32.88 -2.10 -17.36
N LEU A 192 31.68 -2.11 -16.79
CA LEU A 192 30.44 -2.21 -17.55
C LEU A 192 30.12 -0.83 -18.13
N LYS A 193 30.39 -0.62 -19.42
CA LYS A 193 30.15 0.67 -20.10
C LYS A 193 28.68 0.91 -20.36
N ASP A 194 27.97 -0.10 -20.83
CA ASP A 194 26.55 0.00 -21.15
C ASP A 194 25.83 -1.32 -20.95
N PHE A 195 24.51 -1.26 -20.77
CA PHE A 195 23.67 -2.45 -20.67
C PHE A 195 22.21 -2.17 -21.05
N ILE A 196 21.53 -3.22 -21.49
CA ILE A 196 20.09 -3.26 -21.72
C ILE A 196 19.54 -4.49 -21.01
N VAL A 197 18.54 -4.29 -20.15
CA VAL A 197 17.78 -5.37 -19.51
C VAL A 197 16.53 -5.65 -20.34
N HIS A 198 16.38 -6.88 -20.78
CA HIS A 198 15.22 -7.32 -21.56
C HIS A 198 14.04 -7.73 -20.67
N THR A 199 12.87 -7.87 -21.28
CA THR A 199 11.65 -8.33 -20.62
C THR A 199 11.87 -9.67 -19.88
N PRO A 200 11.37 -9.83 -18.64
CA PRO A 200 11.58 -11.03 -17.86
C PRO A 200 10.75 -12.19 -18.43
N ARG A 201 11.32 -13.39 -18.36
CA ARG A 201 10.59 -14.64 -18.46
C ARG A 201 10.44 -15.22 -17.06
N PHE A 202 9.20 -15.44 -16.63
CA PHE A 202 8.91 -16.07 -15.34
C PHE A 202 8.97 -17.59 -15.45
N VAL A 203 9.53 -18.24 -14.44
CA VAL A 203 9.54 -19.69 -14.31
C VAL A 203 9.13 -20.10 -12.90
N ASP A 204 8.34 -21.16 -12.81
CA ASP A 204 7.82 -21.67 -11.54
C ASP A 204 8.95 -22.19 -10.65
N THR A 205 9.99 -22.79 -11.25
CA THR A 205 11.16 -23.31 -10.53
C THR A 205 12.45 -23.05 -11.28
N TRP A 206 13.53 -22.85 -10.54
CA TRP A 206 14.90 -22.76 -11.05
C TRP A 206 15.89 -23.32 -10.04
N LYS A 207 16.81 -24.18 -10.50
CA LYS A 207 17.87 -24.76 -9.66
C LYS A 207 19.16 -23.96 -9.82
N HIS A 208 19.67 -23.41 -8.72
CA HIS A 208 20.88 -22.60 -8.73
C HIS A 208 22.10 -23.47 -9.01
N PRO A 209 22.90 -23.19 -10.06
CA PRO A 209 23.97 -24.08 -10.50
C PRO A 209 25.08 -24.23 -9.46
N GLY A 210 25.40 -23.18 -8.71
CA GLY A 210 26.47 -23.21 -7.71
C GLY A 210 26.09 -23.77 -6.34
N THR A 211 24.80 -23.87 -5.98
CA THR A 211 24.36 -24.31 -4.63
C THR A 211 23.47 -25.53 -4.66
N GLY A 212 22.84 -25.83 -5.81
CA GLY A 212 21.82 -26.86 -5.93
C GLY A 212 20.47 -26.47 -5.33
N ASN A 213 20.33 -25.32 -4.67
CA ASN A 213 19.06 -24.83 -4.13
C ASN A 213 18.03 -24.65 -5.23
N VAL A 214 16.77 -24.99 -4.94
CA VAL A 214 15.64 -24.80 -5.84
C VAL A 214 14.83 -23.60 -5.38
N TYR A 215 14.72 -22.61 -6.26
CA TYR A 215 13.93 -21.41 -6.04
C TYR A 215 12.64 -21.47 -6.83
N LYS A 216 11.59 -20.82 -6.30
CA LYS A 216 10.29 -20.68 -6.97
C LYS A 216 10.05 -19.26 -7.44
N ASP A 217 9.18 -19.09 -8.44
CA ASP A 217 8.71 -17.79 -8.93
C ASP A 217 9.86 -16.87 -9.38
N ILE A 218 10.76 -17.43 -10.19
CA ILE A 218 11.97 -16.72 -10.63
C ILE A 218 11.69 -15.89 -11.89
N ALA A 219 12.10 -14.63 -11.85
CA ALA A 219 12.22 -13.79 -13.02
C ALA A 219 13.62 -13.97 -13.64
N ILE A 220 13.66 -14.47 -14.88
CA ILE A 220 14.88 -14.58 -15.68
C ILE A 220 14.92 -13.42 -16.67
N MET A 221 15.94 -12.56 -16.60
CA MET A 221 16.09 -11.44 -17.53
C MET A 221 17.41 -11.58 -18.28
N LYS A 222 17.35 -11.51 -19.61
CA LYS A 222 18.54 -11.39 -20.45
C LYS A 222 19.09 -9.98 -20.30
N VAL A 223 20.39 -9.86 -20.16
CA VAL A 223 21.13 -8.59 -20.15
C VAL A 223 22.13 -8.63 -21.28
N ASP A 224 22.05 -7.64 -22.16
CA ASP A 224 23.08 -7.37 -23.15
C ASP A 224 23.91 -6.20 -22.65
N GLY A 225 25.23 -6.34 -22.57
CA GLY A 225 26.11 -5.29 -22.07
C GLY A 225 27.44 -5.19 -22.80
N VAL A 226 28.08 -4.04 -22.62
CA VAL A 226 29.40 -3.73 -23.16
C VAL A 226 30.39 -3.66 -22.01
N ILE A 227 31.37 -4.55 -22.01
CA ILE A 227 32.40 -4.65 -20.98
C ILE A 227 33.73 -4.20 -21.58
N THR A 228 34.48 -3.38 -20.86
CA THR A 228 35.86 -3.02 -21.21
C THR A 228 36.81 -3.46 -20.12
N ALA A 229 38.03 -3.85 -20.48
CA ALA A 229 39.11 -4.17 -19.55
C ALA A 229 40.43 -3.61 -20.09
N ASN A 230 41.46 -3.55 -19.25
CA ASN A 230 42.78 -3.05 -19.65
C ASN A 230 43.30 -3.77 -20.90
N HIS A 231 43.69 -3.01 -21.92
CA HIS A 231 44.27 -3.51 -23.17
C HIS A 231 43.38 -4.46 -23.98
N ILE A 232 42.07 -4.52 -23.69
CA ILE A 232 41.10 -5.34 -24.40
C ILE A 232 40.06 -4.42 -25.03
N ALA A 233 39.77 -4.62 -26.32
CA ALA A 233 38.70 -3.91 -27.01
C ALA A 233 37.34 -4.16 -26.32
N PRO A 234 36.37 -3.23 -26.41
CA PRO A 234 35.05 -3.43 -25.81
C PRO A 234 34.40 -4.75 -26.27
N ILE A 235 34.00 -5.58 -25.31
CA ILE A 235 33.35 -6.87 -25.55
C ILE A 235 31.85 -6.72 -25.33
N LYS A 236 31.06 -7.03 -26.36
CA LYS A 236 29.62 -7.22 -26.22
C LYS A 236 29.36 -8.60 -25.64
N LYS A 237 28.62 -8.67 -24.54
CA LYS A 237 28.27 -9.92 -23.88
C LYS A 237 26.78 -9.95 -23.57
N SER A 238 26.18 -11.12 -23.73
CA SER A 238 24.84 -11.43 -23.25
C SER A 238 24.91 -12.42 -22.10
N TRP A 239 24.13 -12.21 -21.06
CA TRP A 239 23.99 -13.17 -19.95
C TRP A 239 22.61 -13.09 -19.32
N ASN A 240 22.21 -14.11 -18.58
CA ASN A 240 20.97 -14.10 -17.82
C ASN A 240 21.23 -13.64 -16.38
N VAL A 241 20.30 -12.89 -15.83
CA VAL A 241 20.21 -12.61 -14.40
C VAL A 241 18.93 -13.22 -13.85
N TYR A 242 18.99 -13.66 -12.60
CA TYR A 242 17.92 -14.39 -11.93
C TYR A 242 17.52 -13.60 -10.69
N ALA A 243 16.23 -13.32 -10.55
CA ALA A 243 15.71 -12.61 -9.38
C ALA A 243 14.48 -13.32 -8.81
N GLN A 244 14.37 -13.30 -7.49
CA GLN A 244 13.19 -13.77 -6.75
C GLN A 244 12.56 -12.60 -6.01
N ASN A 245 11.22 -12.56 -5.96
CA ASN A 245 10.52 -11.60 -5.12
C ASN A 245 10.54 -12.07 -3.65
N VAL A 246 11.30 -11.38 -2.81
CA VAL A 246 11.39 -11.63 -1.37
C VAL A 246 10.73 -10.48 -0.63
N LYS A 247 9.55 -10.73 -0.06
CA LYS A 247 8.78 -9.72 0.72
C LYS A 247 8.52 -8.42 -0.07
N GLY A 248 8.18 -8.55 -1.36
CA GLY A 248 7.94 -7.41 -2.25
C GLY A 248 9.21 -6.77 -2.80
N GLN A 249 10.37 -7.43 -2.72
CA GLN A 249 11.62 -6.93 -3.30
C GLN A 249 12.20 -7.95 -4.28
N TRP A 250 12.50 -7.55 -5.51
CA TRP A 250 13.22 -8.42 -6.45
C TRP A 250 14.70 -8.45 -6.08
N MET A 251 15.14 -9.58 -5.52
CA MET A 251 16.50 -9.81 -5.05
C MET A 251 17.23 -10.79 -5.97
N PHE A 252 18.51 -10.52 -6.22
CA PHE A 252 19.27 -11.19 -7.27
C PHE A 252 20.06 -12.37 -6.76
N LEU A 253 19.93 -13.49 -7.46
CA LEU A 253 20.70 -14.71 -7.25
C LEU A 253 21.97 -14.61 -8.09
N SER A 254 23.13 -14.74 -7.45
CA SER A 254 24.41 -14.59 -8.14
C SER A 254 24.82 -15.92 -8.78
N ALA A 255 24.60 -16.06 -10.09
CA ALA A 255 24.97 -17.26 -10.83
C ALA A 255 26.47 -17.32 -11.21
N ASN A 256 27.30 -16.43 -10.66
CA ASN A 256 28.68 -16.19 -11.13
C ASN A 256 29.73 -16.48 -10.06
#